data_AF-A0A1I0CGA5-F1
#
_entry.id   AF-A0A1I0CGA5-F1
#
_cell.length_a   1.000
_cell.length_b   1.000
_cell.length_c   1.000
_cell.angle_alpha   90.00
_cell.angle_beta   90.00
_cell.angle_gamma   90.00
#
_symmetry.space_group_name_H-M   'P 1'
#
loop_
_entity.id
_entity.type
_entity.pdbx_description
1 polymer ?
#
loop_
_entity_poly.entity_id
_entity_poly.type
_entity_poly.pdbx_seq_one_letter_code
_entity_poly.pdbx_strand_id
1 'polypeptide(L)'
;MKTVKAKEFVIALAITALMSVISVNALAASPNHQTSPNAVNTAFVDHEALADKYENMAHAMQEKIEAQLEALSNKPRSSFFGRNGQHIKKHVAYKINEYDKAAQENKQKALHHKKIAMEQSARKTVAESTDNMNHPVNKAGKQVDTALDAL
;
A
#
# COMPACT_ATOMS: atom_id res chain seq x y z
N MET A 1 0.58 39.46 -21.82
CA MET A 1 1.04 38.70 -20.63
C MET A 1 0.18 39.10 -19.44
N LYS A 2 -0.56 38.16 -18.84
CA LYS A 2 -1.39 38.44 -17.66
C LYS A 2 -0.51 38.38 -16.41
N THR A 3 -0.51 39.44 -15.60
CA THR A 3 0.26 39.51 -14.37
C THR A 3 -0.43 38.67 -13.29
N VAL A 4 0.23 37.59 -12.87
CA VAL A 4 -0.23 36.76 -11.74
C VAL A 4 -0.10 37.60 -10.47
N LYS A 5 -1.20 37.74 -9.71
CA LYS A 5 -1.17 38.53 -8.47
C LYS A 5 -0.38 37.77 -7.41
N ALA A 6 0.45 38.48 -6.63
CA ALA A 6 1.35 37.90 -5.63
C ALA A 6 0.68 36.88 -4.69
N LYS A 7 -0.60 37.05 -4.36
CA LYS A 7 -1.38 36.10 -3.55
C LYS A 7 -1.59 34.73 -4.21
N GLU A 8 -1.71 34.68 -5.54
CA GLU A 8 -1.87 33.42 -6.29
C GLU A 8 -0.53 32.70 -6.45
N PHE A 9 0.57 33.45 -6.44
CA PHE A 9 1.93 32.89 -6.44
C PHE A 9 2.30 32.26 -5.09
N VAL A 10 1.88 32.87 -3.97
CA VAL A 10 2.10 32.32 -2.62
C VAL A 10 1.30 31.02 -2.40
N ILE A 11 0.07 30.95 -2.92
CA ILE A 11 -0.75 29.72 -2.85
C ILE A 11 -0.14 28.60 -3.71
N ALA A 12 0.40 28.93 -4.89
CA ALA A 12 1.07 27.95 -5.74
C ALA A 12 2.36 27.40 -5.10
N LEU A 13 3.11 28.22 -4.38
CA LEU A 13 4.35 27.83 -3.68
C LEU A 13 4.07 26.92 -2.45
N ALA A 14 2.94 27.12 -1.77
CA ALA A 14 2.55 26.31 -0.62
C ALA A 14 2.19 24.86 -0.99
N ILE A 15 1.73 24.61 -2.22
CA ILE A 15 1.32 23.28 -2.68
C ILE A 15 2.54 22.41 -3.07
N THR A 16 3.65 23.02 -3.51
CA THR A 16 4.86 22.28 -3.91
C THR A 16 5.79 21.93 -2.74
N ALA A 17 5.60 22.53 -1.57
CA ALA A 17 6.45 22.30 -0.39
C ALA A 17 6.22 20.96 0.34
N LEU A 18 5.27 20.13 -0.11
CA LEU A 18 4.93 18.85 0.54
C LEU A 18 5.66 17.62 -0.03
N MET A 19 6.54 17.76 -1.03
CA MET A 19 7.13 16.62 -1.75
C MET A 19 8.66 16.47 -1.64
N SER A 20 9.33 17.16 -0.72
CA SER A 20 10.77 17.00 -0.52
C SER A 20 11.12 16.49 0.88
N VAL A 21 10.93 15.20 1.11
CA VAL A 21 11.75 14.45 2.07
C VAL A 21 12.25 13.20 1.36
N ILE A 22 13.25 13.38 0.50
CA ILE A 22 14.14 12.28 0.13
C ILE A 22 15.34 12.42 1.05
N SER A 23 15.31 11.70 2.17
CA SER A 23 16.45 11.54 3.07
C SER A 23 17.59 10.90 2.29
N VAL A 24 18.65 11.66 2.01
CA VAL A 24 19.91 11.12 1.52
C VAL A 24 20.65 10.50 2.72
N ASN A 25 20.50 9.19 2.91
CA ASN A 25 21.36 8.45 3.83
C ASN A 25 22.76 8.37 3.18
N ALA A 26 23.63 9.33 3.49
CA ALA A 26 25.05 9.25 3.15
C ALA A 26 25.70 8.18 4.04
N LEU A 27 25.85 6.97 3.50
CA LEU A 27 26.59 5.91 4.17
C LEU A 27 28.09 6.18 4.00
N ALA A 28 28.70 6.73 5.05
CA ALA A 28 30.15 6.85 5.13
C ALA A 28 30.75 5.42 5.22
N ALA A 29 31.45 5.01 4.18
CA ALA A 29 32.17 3.73 4.17
C ALA A 29 33.44 3.87 5.03
N SER A 30 33.42 3.30 6.25
CA SER A 30 34.64 2.93 6.96
C SER A 30 35.19 1.62 6.39
N PRO A 31 36.49 1.52 6.04
CA PRO A 31 37.05 0.32 5.45
C PRO A 31 37.58 -0.60 6.55
N ASN A 32 36.69 -1.35 7.22
CA ASN A 32 37.05 -2.65 7.78
C ASN A 32 35.84 -3.34 8.44
N HIS A 33 35.02 -4.01 7.63
CA HIS A 33 34.33 -5.18 8.14
C HIS A 33 34.00 -6.08 6.95
N GLN A 34 34.42 -7.34 7.04
CA GLN A 34 34.12 -8.38 6.06
C GLN A 34 32.61 -8.60 6.04
N THR A 35 31.89 -7.85 5.22
CA THR A 35 30.48 -8.10 4.94
C THR A 35 30.38 -9.20 3.89
N SER A 36 29.95 -10.36 4.37
CA SER A 36 29.52 -11.50 3.54
C SER A 36 28.63 -11.01 2.38
N PRO A 37 28.89 -11.39 1.12
CA PRO A 37 28.19 -10.84 -0.05
C PRO A 37 26.70 -11.23 -0.18
N ASN A 38 26.14 -11.96 0.79
CA ASN A 38 24.78 -12.50 0.72
C ASN A 38 23.75 -11.82 1.63
N ALA A 39 24.12 -10.79 2.40
CA ALA A 39 23.14 -10.05 3.21
C ALA A 39 22.64 -8.80 2.47
N VAL A 40 22.02 -9.00 1.31
CA VAL A 40 21.10 -7.97 0.79
C VAL A 40 19.93 -7.97 1.75
N ASN A 41 19.90 -6.99 2.67
CA ASN A 41 18.70 -6.63 3.43
C ASN A 41 17.65 -6.16 2.41
N THR A 42 16.98 -7.10 1.75
CA THR A 42 15.71 -6.82 1.10
C THR A 42 14.76 -6.46 2.23
N ALA A 43 14.47 -5.17 2.39
CA ALA A 43 13.46 -4.72 3.34
C ALA A 43 12.21 -5.60 3.14
N PHE A 44 11.81 -6.34 4.16
CA PHE A 44 10.63 -7.20 4.10
C PHE A 44 9.42 -6.29 3.87
N VAL A 45 8.92 -6.26 2.64
CA VAL A 45 7.74 -5.49 2.29
C VAL A 45 6.52 -6.31 2.64
N ASP A 46 5.74 -5.82 3.60
CA ASP A 46 4.44 -6.39 3.93
C ASP A 46 3.44 -6.04 2.81
N HIS A 47 3.23 -6.99 1.90
CA HIS A 47 2.32 -6.83 0.78
C HIS A 47 0.85 -6.94 1.20
N GLU A 48 0.53 -7.54 2.35
CA GLU A 48 -0.83 -7.56 2.89
C GLU A 48 -1.22 -6.16 3.37
N ALA A 49 -0.36 -5.53 4.18
CA ALA A 49 -0.56 -4.16 4.62
C ALA A 49 -0.66 -3.15 3.46
N LEU A 50 0.11 -3.35 2.38
CA LEU A 50 -0.01 -2.53 1.17
C LEU A 50 -1.34 -2.74 0.44
N ALA A 51 -1.83 -3.98 0.37
CA ALA A 51 -3.12 -4.27 -0.26
C ALA A 51 -4.25 -3.55 0.48
N ASP A 52 -4.29 -3.69 1.81
CA ASP A 52 -5.29 -3.04 2.67
C ASP A 52 -5.25 -1.51 2.56
N LYS A 53 -4.04 -0.94 2.52
CA LYS A 53 -3.88 0.50 2.33
C LYS A 53 -4.51 0.99 1.03
N TYR A 54 -4.27 0.29 -0.08
CA TYR A 54 -4.84 0.68 -1.37
C TYR A 54 -6.35 0.40 -1.44
N GLU A 55 -6.84 -0.65 -0.80
CA GLU A 55 -8.28 -0.91 -0.68
C GLU A 55 -8.98 0.23 0.08
N ASN A 56 -8.43 0.64 1.22
CA ASN A 56 -8.92 1.79 1.98
C ASN A 56 -8.88 3.09 1.17
N MET A 57 -7.83 3.32 0.37
CA MET A 57 -7.78 4.47 -0.54
C MET A 57 -8.88 4.41 -1.61
N ALA A 58 -9.19 3.23 -2.14
CA ALA A 58 -10.28 3.06 -3.09
C ALA A 58 -11.64 3.38 -2.46
N HIS A 59 -11.89 2.90 -1.23
CA HIS A 59 -13.09 3.24 -0.48
C HIS A 59 -13.22 4.73 -0.22
N ALA A 60 -12.14 5.38 0.21
CA ALA A 60 -12.13 6.83 0.42
C ALA A 60 -12.41 7.63 -0.88
N MET A 61 -12.06 7.11 -2.05
CA MET A 61 -12.45 7.74 -3.32
C MET A 61 -13.94 7.55 -3.62
N GLN A 62 -14.52 6.40 -3.29
CA GLN A 62 -15.95 6.15 -3.43
C GLN A 62 -16.78 7.06 -2.52
N GLU A 63 -16.37 7.23 -1.26
CA GLU A 63 -17.00 8.17 -0.32
C GLU A 63 -16.99 9.61 -0.87
N LYS A 64 -15.90 10.02 -1.53
CA LYS A 64 -15.83 11.34 -2.17
C LYS A 64 -16.81 11.47 -3.35
N ILE A 65 -17.07 10.39 -4.09
CA ILE A 65 -18.09 10.39 -5.16
C ILE A 65 -19.48 10.57 -4.55
N GLU A 66 -19.79 9.82 -3.49
CA GLU A 66 -21.06 9.93 -2.78
C GLU A 66 -21.28 11.34 -2.24
N ALA A 67 -20.25 11.95 -1.63
CA ALA A 67 -20.32 13.34 -1.17
C ALA A 67 -20.57 14.35 -2.30
N GLN A 68 -20.01 14.14 -3.51
CA GLN A 68 -20.31 14.99 -4.66
C GLN A 68 -21.77 14.83 -5.13
N LEU A 69 -22.29 13.61 -5.12
CA LEU A 69 -23.67 13.30 -5.50
C LEU A 69 -24.67 13.89 -4.49
N GLU A 70 -24.41 13.74 -3.20
CA GLU A 70 -25.22 14.31 -2.13
C GLU A 70 -25.22 15.85 -2.18
N ALA A 71 -24.04 16.46 -2.40
CA ALA A 71 -23.94 17.91 -2.55
C ALA A 71 -24.72 18.43 -3.78
N LEU A 72 -24.90 17.61 -4.82
CA LEU A 72 -25.74 17.93 -5.96
C LEU A 72 -27.23 17.78 -5.64
N SER A 73 -27.64 16.71 -4.94
CA SER A 73 -29.04 16.48 -4.58
C SER A 73 -29.58 17.54 -3.62
N ASN A 74 -28.73 18.06 -2.74
CA ASN A 74 -29.12 19.06 -1.74
C ASN A 74 -29.21 20.49 -2.29
N LYS A 75 -28.91 20.73 -3.58
CA LYS A 75 -29.03 22.06 -4.20
C LYS A 75 -30.43 22.28 -4.79
N PRO A 76 -31.00 23.50 -4.66
CA PRO A 76 -32.27 23.81 -5.29
C PRO A 76 -32.13 23.75 -6.81
N ARG A 77 -33.18 23.29 -7.51
CA ARG A 77 -33.19 23.11 -8.97
C ARG A 77 -32.80 24.39 -9.73
N SER A 78 -33.11 25.56 -9.16
CA SER A 78 -32.75 26.87 -9.70
C SER A 78 -31.25 27.10 -9.83
N SER A 79 -30.43 26.48 -8.96
CA SER A 79 -28.96 26.61 -8.97
C SER A 79 -28.31 26.00 -10.23
N PHE A 80 -29.06 25.20 -10.98
CA PHE A 80 -28.57 24.48 -12.15
C PHE A 80 -28.97 25.13 -13.49
N PHE A 81 -29.60 26.31 -13.47
CA PHE A 81 -29.95 27.04 -14.68
C PHE A 81 -28.85 28.01 -15.13
N GLY A 82 -28.92 28.38 -16.42
CA GLY A 82 -27.99 29.31 -17.04
C GLY A 82 -26.55 28.79 -17.12
N ARG A 83 -25.63 29.71 -17.41
CA ARG A 83 -24.21 29.36 -17.65
C ARG A 83 -23.54 28.80 -16.39
N ASN A 84 -23.82 29.39 -15.23
CA ASN A 84 -23.26 28.95 -13.94
C ASN A 84 -23.72 27.52 -13.58
N GLY A 85 -25.00 27.19 -13.81
CA GLY A 85 -25.51 25.85 -13.58
C GLY A 85 -24.84 24.79 -14.47
N GLN A 86 -24.60 25.11 -15.75
CA GLN A 86 -23.84 24.23 -16.65
C GLN A 86 -22.39 24.04 -16.18
N HIS A 87 -21.73 25.10 -15.71
CA HIS A 87 -20.38 25.01 -15.15
C HIS A 87 -20.33 24.11 -13.91
N ILE A 88 -21.30 24.23 -12.99
CA ILE A 88 -21.39 23.38 -11.80
C ILE A 88 -21.52 21.90 -12.21
N LYS A 89 -22.44 21.58 -13.13
CA LYS A 89 -22.62 20.19 -13.60
C LYS A 89 -21.35 19.61 -14.20
N LYS A 90 -20.69 20.35 -15.08
CA LYS A 90 -19.42 19.92 -15.71
C LYS A 90 -18.33 19.71 -14.67
N HIS A 91 -18.22 20.61 -13.70
CA HIS A 91 -17.21 20.51 -12.66
C HIS A 91 -17.42 19.28 -11.77
N VAL A 92 -18.66 19.03 -11.34
CA VAL A 92 -18.95 17.85 -10.51
C VAL A 92 -18.77 16.56 -11.30
N ALA A 93 -19.23 16.50 -12.56
CA ALA A 93 -18.99 15.34 -13.42
C ALA A 93 -17.50 15.04 -13.60
N TYR A 94 -16.68 16.08 -13.78
CA TYR A 94 -15.22 15.94 -13.82
C TYR A 94 -14.67 15.36 -12.51
N LYS A 95 -15.08 15.89 -11.36
CA LYS A 95 -14.62 15.40 -10.05
C LYS A 95 -15.00 13.93 -9.80
N ILE A 96 -16.23 13.55 -10.12
CA ILE A 96 -16.69 12.16 -10.00
C ILE A 96 -15.82 11.24 -10.85
N ASN A 97 -15.56 11.61 -12.11
CA ASN A 97 -14.73 10.81 -13.00
C ASN A 97 -13.27 10.67 -12.51
N GLU A 98 -12.69 11.74 -11.95
CA GLU A 98 -11.33 11.67 -11.40
C GLU A 98 -11.26 10.75 -10.16
N TYR A 99 -12.25 10.83 -9.27
CA TYR A 99 -12.31 9.94 -8.11
C TYR A 99 -12.58 8.49 -8.52
N ASP A 100 -13.41 8.24 -9.52
CA ASP A 100 -13.68 6.89 -10.02
C ASP A 100 -12.41 6.25 -10.60
N LYS A 101 -11.67 6.98 -11.44
CA LYS A 101 -10.37 6.52 -11.95
C LYS A 101 -9.39 6.22 -10.81
N ALA A 102 -9.27 7.12 -9.84
CA ALA A 102 -8.40 6.91 -8.69
C ALA A 102 -8.84 5.69 -7.85
N ALA A 103 -10.15 5.45 -7.71
CA ALA A 103 -10.67 4.27 -7.03
C ALA A 103 -10.27 2.98 -7.77
N GLN A 104 -10.40 2.96 -9.10
CA GLN A 104 -10.03 1.82 -9.95
C GLN A 104 -8.52 1.54 -9.89
N GLU A 105 -7.68 2.57 -10.01
CA GLU A 105 -6.22 2.44 -9.91
C GLU A 105 -5.80 1.87 -8.55
N ASN A 106 -6.42 2.35 -7.46
CA ASN A 106 -6.15 1.83 -6.12
C ASN A 106 -6.61 0.37 -5.97
N LYS A 107 -7.79 0.00 -6.51
CA LYS A 107 -8.23 -1.41 -6.55
C LYS A 107 -7.25 -2.30 -7.29
N GLN A 108 -6.73 -1.85 -8.44
CA GLN A 108 -5.73 -2.61 -9.19
C GLN A 108 -4.44 -2.81 -8.40
N LYS A 109 -3.97 -1.79 -7.69
CA LYS A 109 -2.78 -1.89 -6.81
C LYS A 109 -3.03 -2.83 -5.63
N ALA A 110 -4.22 -2.77 -5.02
CA ALA A 110 -4.61 -3.67 -3.94
C ALA A 110 -4.58 -5.14 -4.40
N LEU A 111 -5.20 -5.42 -5.56
CA LEU A 111 -5.19 -6.76 -6.16
C LEU A 111 -3.77 -7.25 -6.50
N HIS A 112 -2.92 -6.36 -7.01
CA HIS A 112 -1.53 -6.68 -7.30
C HIS A 112 -0.77 -7.11 -6.05
N HIS A 113 -0.87 -6.34 -4.95
CA HIS A 113 -0.19 -6.67 -3.71
C HIS A 113 -0.77 -7.91 -3.02
N LYS A 114 -2.10 -8.10 -3.08
CA LYS A 114 -2.75 -9.32 -2.58
C LYS A 114 -2.23 -10.57 -3.29
N LYS A 115 -2.06 -10.51 -4.62
CA LYS A 115 -1.47 -11.61 -5.39
C LYS A 115 -0.05 -11.95 -4.92
N ILE A 116 0.79 -10.93 -4.68
CA ILE A 116 2.16 -11.15 -4.20
C ILE A 116 2.15 -11.76 -2.79
N ALA A 117 1.30 -11.29 -1.87
CA ALA A 117 1.17 -11.85 -0.53
C ALA A 117 0.76 -13.33 -0.56
N MET A 118 -0.16 -13.70 -1.47
CA MET A 118 -0.54 -15.10 -1.69
C MET A 118 0.63 -15.94 -2.22
N GLU A 119 1.42 -15.42 -3.16
CA GLU A 119 2.60 -16.12 -3.67
C GLU A 119 3.68 -16.30 -2.58
N GLN A 120 3.87 -15.31 -1.71
CA GLN A 120 4.83 -15.39 -0.59
C GLN A 120 4.40 -16.41 0.46
N SER A 121 3.14 -16.41 0.86
CA SER A 121 2.60 -17.39 1.80
C SER A 121 2.68 -18.81 1.25
N ALA A 122 2.36 -19.03 -0.04
CA ALA A 122 2.50 -20.33 -0.68
C ALA A 122 3.96 -20.82 -0.75
N ARG A 123 4.94 -19.93 -0.99
CA ARG A 123 6.36 -20.30 -0.96
C ARG A 123 6.82 -20.67 0.45
N LYS A 124 6.34 -19.97 1.47
CA LYS A 124 6.67 -20.25 2.87
C LYS A 124 6.17 -21.63 3.30
N THR A 125 4.94 -22.01 2.95
CA THR A 125 4.40 -23.35 3.29
C THR A 125 5.18 -24.48 2.63
N VAL A 126 5.62 -24.30 1.37
CA VAL A 126 6.47 -25.27 0.67
C VAL A 126 7.83 -25.40 1.35
N ALA A 127 8.46 -24.27 1.70
CA ALA A 127 9.76 -24.27 2.39
C ALA A 127 9.69 -24.95 3.76
N GLU A 128 8.67 -24.64 4.57
CA GLU A 128 8.43 -25.28 5.87
C GLU A 128 8.20 -26.80 5.74
N SER A 129 7.49 -27.24 4.69
CA SER A 129 7.29 -28.66 4.41
C SER A 129 8.60 -29.38 4.05
N THR A 130 9.48 -28.73 3.29
CA THR A 130 10.79 -29.29 2.93
C THR A 130 11.77 -29.32 4.10
N ASP A 131 11.72 -28.35 5.01
CA ASP A 131 12.59 -28.33 6.20
C ASP A 131 12.20 -29.43 7.20
N ASN A 132 10.90 -29.66 7.38
CA ASN A 132 10.39 -30.77 8.21
C ASN A 132 10.80 -32.16 7.68
N MET A 133 10.87 -32.34 6.36
CA MET A 133 11.35 -33.60 5.76
C MET A 133 12.86 -33.82 5.92
N ASN A 134 13.65 -32.76 6.08
CA ASN A 134 15.11 -32.83 6.19
C ASN A 134 15.62 -32.86 7.63
N HIS A 135 14.73 -32.85 8.63
CA HIS A 135 15.12 -33.05 10.03
C HIS A 135 15.54 -34.53 10.22
N PRO A 136 16.79 -34.82 10.60
CA PRO A 136 17.21 -36.20 10.85
C PRO A 136 16.41 -36.72 12.04
N VAL A 137 15.46 -37.62 11.77
CA VAL A 137 14.78 -38.42 12.78
C VAL A 137 15.88 -39.20 13.51
N ASN A 138 16.29 -38.72 14.68
CA ASN A 138 17.11 -39.52 15.57
C ASN A 138 16.24 -40.69 16.03
N LYS A 139 16.39 -41.81 15.32
CA LYS A 139 15.80 -43.09 15.68
C LYS A 139 16.50 -43.60 16.95
N ALA A 140 16.30 -42.92 18.08
CA ALA A 140 16.56 -43.44 19.41
C ALA A 140 15.47 -44.47 19.73
N GLY A 141 15.53 -45.60 19.01
CA GLY A 141 14.75 -46.78 19.31
C GLY A 141 15.41 -47.52 20.46
N LYS A 142 14.98 -47.25 21.70
CA LYS A 142 14.76 -48.21 22.78
C LYS A 142 14.57 -47.46 24.10
N GLN A 143 13.32 -47.34 24.53
CA GLN A 143 13.03 -47.58 25.94
C GLN A 143 12.76 -49.08 26.02
N VAL A 144 13.63 -49.83 26.70
CA VAL A 144 13.30 -51.18 27.13
C VAL A 144 13.22 -51.13 28.63
N ASP A 145 12.03 -51.40 29.09
CA ASP A 145 11.70 -51.73 30.44
C ASP A 145 12.38 -53.08 30.74
N THR A 146 13.35 -53.10 31.65
CA THR A 146 13.74 -54.35 32.32
C THR A 146 14.08 -54.02 33.76
N ALA A 147 13.05 -54.07 34.59
CA ALA A 147 13.17 -54.48 35.96
C ALA A 147 13.54 -55.97 35.96
N LEU A 148 14.70 -56.29 36.53
CA LEU A 148 15.10 -57.49 37.26
C LEU A 148 16.61 -57.64 37.07
N ASP A 149 17.36 -57.36 38.13
CA ASP A 149 18.23 -58.36 38.75
C ASP A 149 18.85 -57.72 39.99
N ALA A 150 18.16 -57.96 41.10
CA ALA A 150 18.77 -57.95 42.42
C ALA A 150 19.59 -59.24 42.54
N LEU A 151 20.91 -59.10 42.69
CA LEU A 151 21.78 -59.95 43.49
C LEU A 151 23.05 -59.16 43.85
#